data_AF-A0A9N7N858-F1
#
_entry.id   AF-A0A9N7N858-F1
#
_cell.length_a   1.000
_cell.length_b   1.000
_cell.length_c   1.000
_cell.angle_alpha   90.00
_cell.angle_beta   90.00
_cell.angle_gamma   90.00
#
_symmetry.space_group_name_H-M   'P 1'
#
loop_
_entity.id
_entity.type
_entity.pdbx_description
1 polymer ?
#
loop_
_entity_poly.entity_id
_entity_poly.type
_entity_poly.pdbx_seq_one_letter_code
_entity_poly.pdbx_strand_id
1 'polypeptide(L)'
;MASVDVTPMSRLDLTPWDLQMLLLEPIQYEILFHKHAFPIEFIIDYLKASLSRVLDYFPPLAGRLSTDNTNDKTAVYFVDCNNKGAGFIHAAATDVLVSYITEATHTPEIVFSFFPLNGTRNFQGTSEPLFAIQITQLEDGLFMGCTTNHAVVDGSSLWHLIRSWSEIGSGREKISEMPSFERDFPGWENRPIPVRVLDFTTKIVRPPLLERVFRISKESVAKLKARANLEAGEFTSFQVILGHIWRCVARSRKKTDGNSEEVFVTAIGARGKIPLPKGYFGNAIDVSWLCMRGRCWEMGWAELRSGSRRFLPGKGRRRLCWVF
;
A
#
# COMPACT_ATOMS: atom_id res chain seq x y z
N MET A 1 37.24 4.24 4.99
CA MET A 1 36.18 3.26 4.65
C MET A 1 35.69 2.66 5.95
N ALA A 2 34.54 3.10 6.45
CA ALA A 2 33.86 2.38 7.52
C ALA A 2 33.01 1.29 6.85
N SER A 3 33.43 0.04 6.97
CA SER A 3 32.61 -1.11 6.66
C SER A 3 31.39 -1.07 7.57
N VAL A 4 30.20 -0.90 7.00
CA VAL A 4 28.97 -1.14 7.74
C VAL A 4 28.97 -2.64 8.00
N ASP A 5 29.18 -3.01 9.26
CA ASP A 5 29.06 -4.37 9.74
C ASP A 5 27.57 -4.70 9.74
N VAL A 6 27.05 -5.13 8.59
CA VAL A 6 25.67 -5.59 8.47
C VAL A 6 25.66 -6.99 9.04
N THR A 7 25.45 -7.12 10.35
CA THR A 7 25.03 -8.40 10.91
C THR A 7 23.84 -8.86 10.06
N PRO A 8 23.92 -10.00 9.35
CA PRO A 8 22.87 -10.39 8.44
C PRO A 8 21.59 -10.53 9.26
N MET A 9 20.57 -9.75 8.91
CA MET A 9 19.26 -9.88 9.51
C MET A 9 18.76 -11.28 9.18
N SER A 10 18.59 -12.13 10.20
CA SER A 10 18.05 -13.48 10.02
C SER A 10 16.54 -13.52 10.24
N ARG A 11 16.00 -12.62 11.06
CA ARG A 11 14.61 -12.59 11.47
C ARG A 11 14.10 -11.16 11.64
N LEU A 12 12.87 -10.93 11.19
CA LEU A 12 12.12 -9.70 11.45
C LEU A 12 10.76 -10.04 12.06
N ASP A 13 10.57 -9.72 13.33
CA ASP A 13 9.29 -9.92 14.02
C ASP A 13 8.24 -8.89 13.57
N LEU A 14 7.01 -9.36 13.31
CA LEU A 14 5.92 -8.51 12.86
C LEU A 14 5.36 -7.65 14.00
N THR A 15 5.09 -6.38 13.72
CA THR A 15 4.36 -5.46 14.62
C THR A 15 2.85 -5.78 14.61
N PRO A 16 2.07 -5.24 15.56
CA PRO A 16 0.61 -5.30 15.44
C PRO A 16 0.04 -4.63 14.18
N TRP A 17 0.73 -3.64 13.61
CA TRP A 17 0.33 -3.07 12.31
C TRP A 17 0.53 -4.06 11.18
N ASP A 18 1.66 -4.77 11.18
CA ASP A 18 2.00 -5.78 10.17
C ASP A 18 1.05 -6.99 10.23
N LEU A 19 0.78 -7.48 11.45
CA LEU A 19 -0.09 -8.65 11.69
C LEU A 19 -1.52 -8.44 11.19
N GLN A 20 -2.04 -7.21 11.24
CA GLN A 20 -3.36 -6.86 10.70
C GLN A 20 -3.46 -7.03 9.19
N MET A 21 -2.33 -7.02 8.48
CA MET A 21 -2.30 -7.11 7.01
C MET A 21 -2.29 -8.57 6.50
N LEU A 22 -2.07 -9.57 7.36
CA LEU A 22 -1.92 -10.98 6.97
C LEU A 22 -3.10 -11.52 6.15
N LEU A 23 -4.33 -11.08 6.45
CA LEU A 23 -5.55 -11.52 5.75
C LEU A 23 -5.90 -10.70 4.51
N LEU A 24 -5.20 -9.58 4.28
CA LEU A 24 -5.40 -8.75 3.11
C LEU A 24 -4.64 -9.30 1.89
N GLU A 25 -5.00 -8.79 0.73
CA GLU A 25 -4.23 -8.97 -0.50
C GLU A 25 -2.90 -8.19 -0.40
N PRO A 26 -1.85 -8.64 -1.11
CA PRO A 26 -0.64 -7.84 -1.31
C PRO A 26 -0.95 -6.51 -2.00
N ILE A 27 -0.06 -5.52 -1.82
CA ILE A 27 -0.13 -4.26 -2.55
C ILE A 27 0.33 -4.53 -3.98
N GLN A 28 -0.50 -4.16 -4.95
CA GLN A 28 -0.13 -4.13 -6.37
C GLN A 28 0.02 -2.69 -6.85
N TYR A 29 1.03 -2.44 -7.68
CA TYR A 29 1.26 -1.15 -8.33
C TYR A 29 2.01 -1.34 -9.64
N GLU A 30 1.77 -0.42 -10.58
CA GLU A 30 2.32 -0.47 -11.91
C GLU A 30 3.15 0.75 -12.27
N ILE A 31 4.10 0.54 -13.18
CA ILE A 31 4.77 1.62 -13.90
C ILE A 31 4.68 1.29 -15.38
N LEU A 32 4.09 2.21 -16.14
CA LEU A 32 3.95 2.10 -17.58
C LEU A 32 5.01 2.95 -18.27
N PHE A 33 5.79 2.34 -19.15
CA PHE A 33 6.82 2.98 -19.94
C PHE A 33 6.42 2.96 -21.41
N HIS A 34 6.65 4.08 -22.11
CA HIS A 34 6.63 4.09 -23.56
C HIS A 34 7.84 3.36 -24.14
N LYS A 35 7.84 3.22 -25.47
CA LYS A 35 8.89 2.58 -26.25
C LYS A 35 10.29 2.92 -25.73
N HIS A 36 11.02 1.85 -25.44
CA HIS A 36 12.36 1.92 -24.88
C HIS A 36 13.43 2.00 -25.98
N ALA A 37 14.56 2.64 -25.66
CA ALA A 37 15.68 2.81 -26.59
C ALA A 37 16.62 1.60 -26.67
N PHE A 38 16.58 0.72 -25.67
CA PHE A 38 17.49 -0.42 -25.53
C PHE A 38 16.78 -1.74 -25.91
N PRO A 39 17.50 -2.79 -26.32
CA PRO A 39 16.90 -4.11 -26.49
C PRO A 39 16.23 -4.63 -25.20
N ILE A 40 15.13 -5.36 -25.33
CA ILE A 40 14.36 -5.84 -24.16
C ILE A 40 15.19 -6.74 -23.24
N GLU A 41 16.03 -7.62 -23.80
CA GLU A 41 16.91 -8.48 -23.00
C GLU A 41 17.89 -7.68 -22.15
N PHE A 42 18.46 -6.60 -22.70
CA PHE A 42 19.33 -5.71 -21.94
C PHE A 42 18.58 -5.05 -20.77
N ILE A 43 17.33 -4.61 -21.00
CA ILE A 43 16.50 -4.01 -19.95
C ILE A 43 16.20 -5.03 -18.85
N ILE A 44 15.87 -6.27 -19.20
CA ILE A 44 15.59 -7.35 -18.24
C ILE A 44 16.82 -7.63 -17.39
N ASP A 45 17.98 -7.83 -18.01
CA ASP A 45 19.22 -8.11 -17.28
C ASP A 45 19.61 -6.95 -16.37
N TYR A 46 19.43 -5.72 -16.85
CA TYR A 46 19.66 -4.51 -16.05
C TYR A 46 18.72 -4.40 -14.85
N LEU A 47 17.43 -4.66 -15.05
CA LEU A 47 16.43 -4.63 -13.98
C LEU A 47 16.69 -5.76 -12.96
N LYS A 48 17.04 -6.97 -13.40
CA LYS A 48 17.43 -8.07 -12.49
C LYS A 48 18.66 -7.72 -11.67
N ALA A 49 19.71 -7.19 -12.30
CA ALA A 49 20.95 -6.84 -11.63
C ALA A 49 20.75 -5.70 -10.61
N SER A 50 20.04 -4.64 -11.00
CA SER A 50 19.72 -3.53 -10.10
C SER A 50 18.78 -3.94 -8.97
N LEU A 51 17.80 -4.81 -9.25
CA LEU A 51 16.90 -5.34 -8.23
C LEU A 51 17.66 -6.20 -7.21
N SER A 52 18.53 -7.11 -7.68
CA SER A 52 19.36 -7.92 -6.78
C SER A 52 20.18 -7.04 -5.83
N ARG A 53 20.81 -5.98 -6.37
CA ARG A 53 21.63 -5.05 -5.58
C ARG A 53 20.81 -4.24 -4.58
N VAL A 54 19.62 -3.78 -4.93
CA VAL A 54 18.81 -3.02 -3.98
C VAL A 54 18.26 -3.92 -2.86
N LEU A 55 17.93 -5.19 -3.16
CA LEU A 55 17.42 -6.13 -2.16
C LEU A 55 18.41 -6.44 -1.04
N ASP A 56 19.71 -6.26 -1.25
CA ASP A 56 20.73 -6.33 -0.18
C ASP A 56 20.45 -5.33 0.96
N TYR A 57 19.83 -4.18 0.65
CA TYR A 57 19.39 -3.19 1.64
C TYR A 57 18.04 -3.54 2.27
N PHE A 58 17.25 -4.43 1.64
CA PHE A 58 15.92 -4.83 2.10
C PHE A 58 15.79 -6.35 2.31
N PRO A 59 16.58 -6.97 3.22
CA PRO A 59 16.58 -8.41 3.43
C PRO A 59 15.20 -9.05 3.63
N PRO A 60 14.23 -8.42 4.35
CA PRO A 60 12.90 -9.00 4.50
C PRO A 60 12.17 -9.28 3.19
N LEU A 61 12.41 -8.50 2.13
CA LEU A 61 11.74 -8.68 0.85
C LEU A 61 12.27 -9.87 0.04
N ALA A 62 13.50 -10.31 0.32
CA ALA A 62 14.08 -11.54 -0.22
C ALA A 62 13.84 -12.76 0.68
N GLY A 63 13.20 -12.58 1.83
CA GLY A 63 12.86 -13.65 2.78
C GLY A 63 11.52 -14.33 2.50
N ARG A 64 11.01 -15.06 3.49
CA ARG A 64 9.64 -15.62 3.52
C ARG A 64 8.99 -15.37 4.86
N LEU A 65 7.67 -15.28 4.89
CA LEU A 65 6.96 -15.38 6.16
C LEU A 65 7.20 -16.77 6.77
N SER A 66 7.25 -16.83 8.08
CA SER A 66 7.37 -18.07 8.83
C SER A 66 6.55 -17.98 10.10
N THR A 67 6.29 -19.14 10.70
CA THR A 67 5.44 -19.27 11.87
C THR A 67 6.04 -20.21 12.90
N ASP A 68 6.12 -19.75 14.14
CA ASP A 68 6.42 -20.61 15.28
C ASP A 68 5.11 -20.88 16.04
N ASN A 69 4.67 -22.13 16.06
CA ASN A 69 3.50 -22.53 16.86
C ASN A 69 3.85 -22.45 18.34
N THR A 70 3.10 -21.65 19.08
CA THR A 70 3.26 -21.53 20.54
C THR A 70 2.39 -22.53 21.30
N ASN A 71 1.23 -22.86 20.73
CA ASN A 71 0.33 -23.95 21.12
C ASN A 71 -0.68 -24.19 19.98
N ASP A 72 -1.64 -25.11 20.16
CA ASP A 72 -2.65 -25.48 19.16
C ASP A 72 -3.54 -24.32 18.66
N LYS A 73 -3.57 -23.18 19.37
CA LYS A 73 -4.47 -22.05 19.09
C LYS A 73 -3.75 -20.76 18.73
N THR A 74 -2.45 -20.64 18.99
CA THR A 74 -1.68 -19.41 18.76
C THR A 74 -0.35 -19.66 18.07
N ALA A 75 0.00 -18.77 17.14
CA ALA A 75 1.27 -18.78 16.42
C ALA A 75 1.89 -17.38 16.42
N VAL A 76 3.22 -17.35 16.40
CA VAL A 76 4.01 -16.15 16.15
C VAL A 76 4.33 -16.09 14.67
N TYR A 77 4.05 -14.97 14.01
CA TYR A 77 4.42 -14.73 12.62
C TYR A 77 5.61 -13.77 12.55
N PHE A 78 6.57 -14.08 11.69
CA PHE A 78 7.78 -13.29 11.45
C PHE A 78 8.23 -13.46 10.00
N VAL A 79 9.14 -12.61 9.54
CA VAL A 79 9.86 -12.83 8.28
C VAL A 79 11.18 -13.53 8.60
N ASP A 80 11.36 -14.72 8.07
CA ASP A 80 12.64 -15.40 7.98
C ASP A 80 13.41 -14.80 6.80
N CYS A 81 14.47 -14.05 7.09
CA CYS A 81 15.29 -13.33 6.12
C CYS A 81 16.33 -14.27 5.48
N ASN A 82 15.84 -15.41 4.98
CA ASN A 82 16.61 -16.54 4.45
C ASN A 82 17.12 -16.36 3.02
N ASN A 83 16.94 -15.19 2.43
CA ASN A 83 17.38 -14.86 1.07
C ASN A 83 16.91 -15.86 -0.01
N LYS A 84 15.68 -16.41 0.12
CA LYS A 84 15.01 -17.21 -0.91
C LYS A 84 14.67 -16.41 -2.18
N GLY A 85 14.89 -15.10 -2.18
CA GLY A 85 14.78 -14.23 -3.34
C GLY A 85 13.38 -13.69 -3.60
N ALA A 86 13.33 -12.65 -4.43
CA ALA A 86 12.12 -12.05 -4.98
C ALA A 86 11.69 -12.73 -6.29
N GLY A 87 10.40 -12.63 -6.63
CA GLY A 87 9.90 -13.09 -7.93
C GLY A 87 10.26 -12.14 -9.06
N PHE A 88 10.67 -12.68 -10.21
CA PHE A 88 10.90 -11.89 -11.43
C PHE A 88 10.33 -12.65 -12.64
N ILE A 89 9.34 -12.06 -13.31
CA ILE A 89 8.68 -12.62 -14.48
C ILE A 89 8.94 -11.69 -15.68
N HIS A 90 9.27 -12.27 -16.82
CA HIS A 90 9.22 -11.57 -18.11
C HIS A 90 8.11 -12.22 -18.95
N ALA A 91 7.23 -11.39 -19.50
CA ALA A 91 6.11 -11.79 -20.34
C ALA A 91 5.98 -10.83 -21.53
N ALA A 92 5.14 -11.18 -22.50
CA ALA A 92 4.88 -10.37 -23.67
C ALA A 92 3.39 -10.36 -24.02
N ALA A 93 2.89 -9.18 -24.37
CA ALA A 93 1.56 -8.89 -24.89
C ALA A 93 1.75 -7.91 -26.07
N THR A 94 2.38 -8.39 -27.14
CA THR A 94 2.88 -7.57 -28.26
C THR A 94 1.78 -7.00 -29.16
N ASP A 95 0.52 -7.30 -28.87
CA ASP A 95 -0.70 -6.80 -29.51
C ASP A 95 -1.43 -5.77 -28.65
N VAL A 96 -0.87 -5.41 -27.49
CA VAL A 96 -1.44 -4.42 -26.57
C VAL A 96 -0.66 -3.12 -26.66
N LEU A 97 -1.34 -2.04 -27.02
CA LEU A 97 -0.78 -0.69 -27.02
C LEU A 97 -0.81 -0.06 -25.62
N VAL A 98 0.12 0.83 -25.33
CA VAL A 98 0.10 1.69 -24.13
C VAL A 98 -1.20 2.52 -24.06
N SER A 99 -1.67 3.04 -25.19
CA SER A 99 -2.92 3.82 -25.28
C SER A 99 -4.16 2.97 -24.97
N TYR A 100 -4.14 1.67 -25.29
CA TYR A 100 -5.23 0.76 -24.94
C TYR A 100 -5.43 0.67 -23.42
N ILE A 101 -4.37 0.87 -22.63
CA ILE A 101 -4.43 0.89 -21.17
C ILE A 101 -4.80 2.30 -20.66
N THR A 102 -4.13 3.34 -21.15
CA THR A 102 -4.22 4.69 -20.57
C THR A 102 -5.47 5.47 -20.97
N GLU A 103 -6.05 5.19 -22.14
CA GLU A 103 -7.23 5.89 -22.66
C GLU A 103 -8.54 5.12 -22.41
N ALA A 104 -8.45 3.92 -21.82
CA ALA A 104 -9.60 3.10 -21.53
C ALA A 104 -10.52 3.75 -20.48
N THR A 105 -11.83 3.62 -20.70
CA THR A 105 -12.82 4.09 -19.72
C THR A 105 -12.82 3.21 -18.46
N HIS A 106 -12.58 1.91 -18.63
CA HIS A 106 -12.41 0.95 -17.55
C HIS A 106 -11.09 0.22 -17.79
N THR A 107 -10.39 -0.15 -16.72
CA THR A 107 -9.14 -0.93 -16.82
C THR A 107 -9.41 -2.20 -17.63
N PRO A 108 -8.71 -2.43 -18.76
CA PRO A 108 -8.91 -3.63 -19.55
C PRO A 108 -8.59 -4.88 -18.75
N GLU A 109 -9.37 -5.95 -18.92
CA GLU A 109 -9.23 -7.19 -18.12
C GLU A 109 -7.83 -7.81 -18.24
N ILE A 110 -7.20 -7.70 -19.41
CA ILE A 110 -5.85 -8.20 -19.65
C ILE A 110 -4.81 -7.56 -18.72
N VAL A 111 -5.01 -6.32 -18.25
CA VAL A 111 -4.07 -5.62 -17.35
C VAL A 111 -3.89 -6.38 -16.04
N PHE A 112 -4.94 -7.05 -15.54
CA PHE A 112 -4.84 -7.85 -14.33
C PHE A 112 -3.85 -9.03 -14.49
N SER A 113 -3.68 -9.56 -15.71
CA SER A 113 -2.69 -10.61 -15.99
C SER A 113 -1.24 -10.11 -16.00
N PHE A 114 -1.02 -8.78 -15.96
CA PHE A 114 0.30 -8.17 -15.98
C PHE A 114 0.95 -8.04 -14.60
N PHE A 115 0.29 -8.53 -13.56
CA PHE A 115 0.79 -8.55 -12.19
C PHE A 115 1.12 -9.97 -11.71
N PRO A 116 2.21 -10.16 -10.97
CA PRO A 116 2.50 -11.44 -10.33
C PRO A 116 1.63 -11.63 -9.07
N LEU A 117 1.48 -12.89 -8.63
CA LEU A 117 0.83 -13.26 -7.36
C LEU A 117 -0.66 -12.85 -7.23
N ASN A 118 -1.37 -12.79 -8.36
CA ASN A 118 -2.81 -12.53 -8.36
C ASN A 118 -3.59 -13.56 -7.52
N GLY A 119 -4.58 -13.08 -6.76
CA GLY A 119 -5.44 -13.92 -5.92
C GLY A 119 -4.77 -14.47 -4.66
N THR A 120 -3.52 -14.07 -4.37
CA THR A 120 -2.84 -14.43 -3.13
C THR A 120 -3.23 -13.51 -1.97
N ARG A 121 -3.04 -14.00 -0.75
CA ARG A 121 -3.13 -13.22 0.49
C ARG A 121 -1.77 -13.15 1.15
N ASN A 122 -1.56 -12.12 1.97
CA ASN A 122 -0.26 -11.85 2.59
C ASN A 122 0.26 -13.03 3.42
N PHE A 123 -0.59 -13.77 4.15
CA PHE A 123 -0.14 -14.94 4.91
C PHE A 123 0.48 -16.05 4.05
N GLN A 124 0.16 -16.11 2.74
CA GLN A 124 0.74 -17.09 1.82
C GLN A 124 2.20 -16.77 1.48
N GLY A 125 2.76 -15.66 1.98
CA GLY A 125 4.19 -15.37 1.92
C GLY A 125 5.08 -16.41 2.62
N THR A 126 4.50 -17.44 3.24
CA THR A 126 5.21 -18.63 3.73
C THR A 126 5.72 -19.51 2.60
N SER A 127 5.00 -19.56 1.48
CA SER A 127 5.41 -20.25 0.24
C SER A 127 5.74 -19.26 -0.87
N GLU A 128 5.00 -18.16 -0.97
CA GLU A 128 5.14 -17.14 -2.02
C GLU A 128 6.23 -16.10 -1.71
N PRO A 129 6.87 -15.50 -2.73
CA PRO A 129 7.76 -14.36 -2.54
C PRO A 129 7.06 -13.18 -1.84
N LEU A 130 7.80 -12.46 -1.00
CA LEU A 130 7.30 -11.25 -0.33
C LEU A 130 7.35 -10.00 -1.23
N PHE A 131 8.15 -10.08 -2.29
CA PHE A 131 8.19 -9.10 -3.38
C PHE A 131 8.31 -9.85 -4.71
N ALA A 132 7.51 -9.45 -5.69
CA ALA A 132 7.58 -9.98 -7.04
C ALA A 132 7.33 -8.89 -8.07
N ILE A 133 8.02 -8.98 -9.20
CA ILE A 133 7.81 -8.10 -10.35
C ILE A 133 7.55 -8.91 -11.62
N GLN A 134 6.73 -8.34 -12.50
CA GLN A 134 6.50 -8.81 -13.85
C GLN A 134 6.76 -7.67 -14.83
N ILE A 135 7.66 -7.89 -15.77
CA ILE A 135 7.88 -7.01 -16.92
C ILE A 135 7.12 -7.61 -18.08
N THR A 136 6.11 -6.90 -18.57
CA THR A 136 5.32 -7.29 -19.74
C THR A 136 5.67 -6.39 -20.90
N GLN A 137 6.24 -6.95 -21.97
CA GLN A 137 6.49 -6.23 -23.21
C GLN A 137 5.17 -5.95 -23.94
N LEU A 138 4.90 -4.68 -24.24
CA LEU A 138 3.75 -4.21 -25.00
C LEU A 138 4.17 -3.94 -26.46
N GLU A 139 3.21 -3.66 -27.34
CA GLU A 139 3.50 -3.30 -28.75
C GLU A 139 4.41 -2.07 -28.85
N ASP A 140 4.15 -1.04 -28.05
CA ASP A 140 4.82 0.27 -28.08
C ASP A 140 5.35 0.72 -26.70
N GLY A 141 5.58 -0.23 -25.77
CA GLY A 141 6.01 0.09 -24.42
C GLY A 141 6.33 -1.11 -23.51
N LEU A 142 6.46 -0.86 -22.21
CA LEU A 142 6.62 -1.86 -21.16
C LEU A 142 5.67 -1.60 -20.00
N PHE A 143 5.04 -2.65 -19.50
CA PHE A 143 4.30 -2.62 -18.25
C PHE A 143 5.12 -3.31 -17.17
N MET A 144 5.43 -2.60 -16.08
CA MET A 144 6.06 -3.17 -14.90
C MET A 144 5.01 -3.33 -13.80
N GLY A 145 4.48 -4.54 -13.65
CA GLY A 145 3.56 -4.89 -12.57
C GLY A 145 4.33 -5.39 -11.36
N CYS A 146 4.10 -4.79 -10.19
CA CYS A 146 4.78 -5.16 -8.96
C CYS A 146 3.78 -5.58 -7.90
N THR A 147 4.14 -6.59 -7.11
CA THR A 147 3.33 -7.09 -6.00
C THR A 147 4.20 -7.22 -4.76
N THR A 148 3.79 -6.59 -3.66
CA THR A 148 4.53 -6.59 -2.39
C THR A 148 3.64 -6.97 -1.22
N ASN A 149 4.12 -7.88 -0.38
CA ASN A 149 3.39 -8.37 0.79
C ASN A 149 3.15 -7.22 1.80
N HIS A 150 1.88 -6.90 2.03
CA HIS A 150 1.48 -5.78 2.87
C HIS A 150 1.79 -6.02 4.36
N ALA A 151 2.06 -7.26 4.80
CA ALA A 151 2.54 -7.52 6.16
C ALA A 151 3.99 -7.06 6.37
N VAL A 152 4.72 -6.69 5.31
CA VAL A 152 6.11 -6.22 5.40
C VAL A 152 6.24 -4.75 5.03
N VAL A 153 5.32 -4.22 4.23
CA VAL A 153 5.36 -2.83 3.74
C VAL A 153 4.01 -2.14 3.83
N ASP A 154 4.05 -0.83 4.01
CA ASP A 154 2.98 0.10 3.66
C ASP A 154 3.38 0.98 2.48
N GLY A 155 2.50 1.90 2.06
CA GLY A 155 2.79 2.79 0.93
C GLY A 155 4.05 3.66 1.10
N SER A 156 4.42 4.06 2.32
CA SER A 156 5.64 4.88 2.54
C SER A 156 6.91 4.05 2.40
N SER A 157 6.94 2.86 3.01
CA SER A 157 8.06 1.93 2.90
C SER A 157 8.18 1.35 1.49
N LEU A 158 7.05 1.11 0.80
CA LEU A 158 7.05 0.76 -0.61
C LEU A 158 7.71 1.85 -1.46
N TRP A 159 7.36 3.13 -1.24
CA TRP A 159 8.00 4.23 -1.97
C TRP A 159 9.49 4.35 -1.66
N HIS A 160 9.91 4.04 -0.42
CA HIS A 160 11.32 3.99 -0.05
C HIS A 160 12.07 2.91 -0.85
N LEU A 161 11.49 1.71 -1.00
CA LEU A 161 12.05 0.66 -1.87
C LEU A 161 12.17 1.14 -3.32
N ILE A 162 11.10 1.69 -3.91
CA ILE A 162 11.07 2.12 -5.31
C ILE A 162 12.12 3.21 -5.56
N ARG A 163 12.20 4.21 -4.68
CA ARG A 163 13.23 5.27 -4.75
C ARG A 163 14.64 4.68 -4.69
N SER A 164 14.88 3.79 -3.73
CA SER A 164 16.18 3.14 -3.55
C SER A 164 16.57 2.30 -4.76
N TRP A 165 15.60 1.60 -5.36
CA TRP A 165 15.83 0.81 -6.55
C TRP A 165 16.14 1.70 -7.75
N SER A 166 15.41 2.81 -7.91
CA SER A 166 15.70 3.81 -8.95
C SER A 166 17.09 4.44 -8.78
N GLU A 167 17.55 4.69 -7.56
CA GLU A 167 18.90 5.18 -7.28
C GLU A 167 19.98 4.20 -7.74
N ILE A 168 19.86 2.93 -7.33
CA ILE A 168 20.78 1.85 -7.73
C ILE A 168 20.73 1.63 -9.25
N GLY A 169 19.52 1.60 -9.82
CA GLY A 169 19.25 1.50 -11.26
C GLY A 169 19.58 2.77 -12.06
N SER A 170 20.05 3.83 -11.41
CA SER A 170 20.65 5.00 -12.08
C SER A 170 22.18 4.98 -12.00
N GLY A 171 22.76 3.87 -11.53
CA GLY A 171 24.20 3.69 -11.41
C GLY A 171 24.79 4.17 -10.08
N ARG A 172 23.98 4.54 -9.07
CA ARG A 172 24.53 4.86 -7.74
C ARG A 172 25.09 3.60 -7.08
N GLU A 173 26.17 3.77 -6.33
CA GLU A 173 26.78 2.69 -5.57
C GLU A 173 25.98 2.34 -4.31
N LYS A 174 25.34 3.35 -3.70
CA LYS A 174 24.59 3.24 -2.44
C LYS A 174 23.30 4.05 -2.49
N ILE A 175 22.34 3.65 -1.66
CA ILE A 175 21.07 4.36 -1.45
C ILE A 175 21.26 5.58 -0.54
N SER A 176 20.43 6.59 -0.71
CA SER A 176 20.50 7.86 0.04
C SER A 176 19.95 7.78 1.47
N GLU A 177 19.00 6.88 1.70
CA GLU A 177 18.37 6.66 3.01
C GLU A 177 18.36 5.16 3.33
N MET A 178 19.02 4.78 4.43
CA MET A 178 19.04 3.39 4.89
C MET A 178 17.69 3.02 5.51
N PRO A 179 17.11 1.84 5.17
CA PRO A 179 15.94 1.35 5.87
C PRO A 179 16.29 0.96 7.30
N SER A 180 15.41 1.34 8.22
CA SER A 180 15.43 0.84 9.60
C SER A 180 14.38 -0.25 9.74
N PHE A 181 14.85 -1.42 10.17
CA PHE A 181 14.02 -2.58 10.50
C PHE A 181 13.83 -2.73 12.01
N GLU A 182 14.13 -1.69 12.78
CA GLU A 182 13.85 -1.65 14.20
C GLU A 182 12.34 -1.81 14.43
N ARG A 183 12.01 -2.56 15.48
CA ARG A 183 10.64 -2.93 15.84
C ARG A 183 10.31 -2.64 17.30
N ASP A 184 11.32 -2.27 18.08
CA ASP A 184 11.19 -2.00 19.51
C ASP A 184 10.87 -0.52 19.72
N PHE A 185 9.58 -0.24 19.92
CA PHE A 185 9.10 1.11 20.19
C PHE A 185 8.41 1.15 21.55
N PRO A 186 8.46 2.29 22.27
CA PRO A 186 7.73 2.47 23.53
C PRO A 186 6.23 2.13 23.35
N GLY A 187 5.71 1.25 24.21
CA GLY A 187 4.33 0.73 24.13
C GLY A 187 4.17 -0.60 23.37
N TRP A 188 5.25 -1.17 22.83
CA TRP A 188 5.28 -2.49 22.18
C TRP A 188 6.32 -3.45 22.75
N GLU A 189 6.56 -3.38 24.07
CA GLU A 189 7.65 -4.10 24.74
C GLU A 189 7.51 -5.65 24.77
N ASN A 190 6.45 -6.25 24.21
CA ASN A 190 6.20 -7.70 24.26
C ASN A 190 6.23 -8.33 22.86
N ARG A 191 7.44 -8.56 22.34
CA ARG A 191 7.67 -9.30 21.09
C ARG A 191 8.49 -10.57 21.36
N PRO A 192 8.27 -11.65 20.58
CA PRO A 192 7.28 -11.80 19.52
C PRO A 192 5.82 -11.83 20.04
N ILE A 193 4.85 -11.51 19.18
CA ILE A 193 3.42 -11.45 19.55
C ILE A 193 2.70 -12.72 19.08
N PRO A 194 2.24 -13.59 19.99
CA PRO A 194 1.38 -14.71 19.63
C PRO A 194 0.01 -14.19 19.21
N VAL A 195 -0.41 -14.51 17.99
CA VAL A 195 -1.77 -14.26 17.51
C VAL A 195 -2.53 -15.56 17.38
N ARG A 196 -3.86 -15.51 17.44
CA ARG A 196 -4.68 -16.68 17.13
C ARG A 196 -4.30 -17.19 15.75
N VAL A 197 -4.15 -18.50 15.63
CA VAL A 197 -3.99 -19.14 14.31
C VAL A 197 -5.17 -18.67 13.46
N LEU A 198 -4.84 -17.97 12.38
CA LEU A 198 -5.84 -17.35 11.53
C LEU A 198 -6.54 -18.46 10.74
N ASP A 199 -7.88 -18.44 10.73
CA ASP A 199 -8.65 -19.32 9.87
C ASP A 199 -8.63 -18.77 8.44
N PHE A 200 -7.69 -19.29 7.66
CA PHE A 200 -7.46 -18.90 6.27
C PHE A 200 -8.50 -19.44 5.28
N THR A 201 -9.46 -20.27 5.73
CA THR A 201 -10.47 -20.91 4.85
C THR A 201 -11.56 -19.95 4.39
N THR A 202 -11.70 -18.79 5.03
CA THR A 202 -12.71 -17.78 4.71
C THR A 202 -12.42 -17.14 3.34
N LYS A 203 -13.09 -17.62 2.29
CA LYS A 203 -13.07 -16.97 0.97
C LYS A 203 -13.96 -15.73 0.99
N ILE A 204 -13.35 -14.56 0.80
CA ILE A 204 -14.10 -13.33 0.55
C ILE A 204 -14.43 -13.33 -0.93
N VAL A 205 -15.66 -13.67 -1.29
CA VAL A 205 -16.14 -13.56 -2.67
C VAL A 205 -16.47 -12.10 -2.94
N ARG A 206 -15.67 -11.43 -3.77
CA ARG A 206 -15.97 -10.08 -4.23
C ARG A 206 -16.93 -10.16 -5.43
N PRO A 207 -17.95 -9.28 -5.52
CA PRO A 207 -18.73 -9.18 -6.74
C PRO A 207 -17.82 -8.75 -7.90
N PRO A 208 -18.21 -9.02 -9.17
CA PRO A 208 -17.48 -8.48 -10.31
C PRO A 208 -17.53 -6.95 -10.24
N LEU A 209 -16.37 -6.33 -10.09
CA LEU A 209 -16.21 -4.89 -10.06
C LEU A 209 -15.48 -4.43 -11.32
N LEU A 210 -15.93 -3.33 -11.90
CA LEU A 210 -15.18 -2.64 -12.94
C LEU A 210 -14.27 -1.60 -12.28
N GLU A 211 -13.01 -1.58 -12.69
CA GLU A 211 -12.05 -0.57 -12.25
C GLU A 211 -12.04 0.61 -13.23
N ARG A 212 -12.00 1.83 -12.69
CA ARG A 212 -11.89 3.07 -13.47
C ARG A 212 -11.03 4.10 -12.75
N VAL A 213 -10.07 4.67 -13.48
CA VAL A 213 -9.24 5.77 -12.99
C VAL A 213 -9.92 7.11 -13.30
N PHE A 214 -10.05 7.96 -12.28
CA PHE A 214 -10.59 9.32 -12.40
C PHE A 214 -9.48 10.35 -12.23
N ARG A 215 -9.21 11.13 -13.28
CA ARG A 215 -8.27 12.25 -13.22
C ARG A 215 -8.97 13.50 -12.67
N ILE A 216 -8.56 13.94 -11.48
CA ILE A 216 -8.98 15.24 -10.91
C ILE A 216 -7.85 16.25 -11.14
N SER A 217 -8.10 17.26 -11.97
CA SER A 217 -7.09 18.26 -12.31
C SER A 217 -6.74 19.16 -11.11
N LYS A 218 -5.52 19.73 -11.12
CA LYS A 218 -5.07 20.66 -10.07
C LYS A 218 -6.01 21.86 -9.92
N GLU A 219 -6.53 22.36 -11.03
CA GLU A 219 -7.48 23.48 -11.10
C GLU A 219 -8.82 23.09 -10.46
N SER A 220 -9.30 21.87 -10.74
CA SER A 220 -10.52 21.35 -10.13
C SER A 220 -10.35 21.18 -8.61
N VAL A 221 -9.22 20.64 -8.15
CA VAL A 221 -8.90 20.54 -6.72
C VAL A 221 -8.85 21.92 -6.06
N ALA A 222 -8.21 22.89 -6.70
CA ALA A 222 -8.11 24.25 -6.18
C ALA A 222 -9.49 24.93 -6.06
N LYS A 223 -10.36 24.77 -7.07
CA LYS A 223 -11.75 25.28 -7.04
C LYS A 223 -12.56 24.63 -5.93
N LEU A 224 -12.50 23.30 -5.80
CA LEU A 224 -13.20 22.58 -4.74
C LEU A 224 -12.72 23.02 -3.35
N LYS A 225 -11.40 23.20 -3.19
CA LYS A 225 -10.78 23.62 -1.92
C LYS A 225 -11.17 25.04 -1.55
N ALA A 226 -11.15 25.97 -2.49
CA ALA A 226 -11.60 27.35 -2.27
C ALA A 226 -13.06 27.39 -1.80
N ARG A 227 -13.95 26.63 -2.47
CA ARG A 227 -15.37 26.52 -2.07
C ARG A 227 -15.53 25.94 -0.67
N ALA A 228 -14.86 24.83 -0.36
CA ALA A 228 -14.92 24.20 0.95
C ALA A 228 -14.44 25.15 2.06
N ASN A 229 -13.37 25.89 1.79
CA ASN A 229 -12.79 26.84 2.73
C ASN A 229 -13.71 28.03 3.02
N LEU A 230 -14.42 28.53 1.99
CA LEU A 230 -15.42 29.58 2.14
C LEU A 230 -16.63 29.12 2.98
N GLU A 231 -17.09 27.88 2.78
CA GLU A 231 -18.29 27.36 3.45
C GLU A 231 -18.02 26.93 4.91
N ALA A 232 -16.86 26.33 5.19
CA ALA A 232 -16.67 25.56 6.43
C ALA A 232 -15.27 25.67 7.06
N GLY A 233 -14.47 26.67 6.66
CA GLY A 233 -13.12 26.92 7.17
C GLY A 233 -12.06 26.02 6.54
N GLU A 234 -10.82 26.05 7.04
CA GLU A 234 -9.69 25.44 6.31
C GLU A 234 -9.75 23.91 6.16
N PHE A 235 -9.63 23.46 4.91
CA PHE A 235 -9.40 22.08 4.51
C PHE A 235 -8.10 21.94 3.71
N THR A 236 -7.51 20.75 3.78
CA THR A 236 -6.45 20.29 2.88
C THR A 236 -7.02 19.78 1.56
N SER A 237 -6.18 19.71 0.52
CA SER A 237 -6.58 19.12 -0.77
C SER A 237 -7.03 17.67 -0.64
N PHE A 238 -6.37 16.89 0.22
CA PHE A 238 -6.73 15.50 0.51
C PHE A 238 -8.15 15.39 1.06
N GLN A 239 -8.50 16.17 2.09
CA GLN A 239 -9.85 16.14 2.67
C GLN A 239 -10.94 16.53 1.65
N VAL A 240 -10.66 17.51 0.81
CA VAL A 240 -11.60 17.99 -0.20
C VAL A 240 -11.84 16.92 -1.26
N ILE A 241 -10.78 16.26 -1.73
CA ILE A 241 -10.90 15.15 -2.68
C ILE A 241 -11.68 13.99 -2.05
N LEU A 242 -11.33 13.59 -0.83
CA LEU A 242 -11.98 12.51 -0.09
C LEU A 242 -13.46 12.77 0.14
N GLY A 243 -13.81 13.97 0.61
CA GLY A 243 -15.19 14.39 0.81
C GLY A 243 -15.97 14.47 -0.51
N HIS A 244 -15.32 14.92 -1.60
CA HIS A 244 -15.94 14.93 -2.92
C HIS A 244 -16.24 13.51 -3.43
N ILE A 245 -15.26 12.60 -3.36
CA ILE A 245 -15.42 11.20 -3.76
C ILE A 245 -16.53 10.53 -2.96
N TRP A 246 -16.53 10.69 -1.63
CA TRP A 246 -17.54 10.09 -0.78
C TRP A 246 -18.95 10.58 -1.16
N ARG A 247 -19.14 11.89 -1.39
CA ARG A 247 -20.42 12.44 -1.87
C ARG A 247 -20.85 11.84 -3.21
N CYS A 248 -19.91 11.65 -4.15
CA CYS A 248 -20.19 11.02 -5.42
C CYS A 248 -20.64 9.56 -5.26
N VAL A 249 -19.98 8.80 -4.37
CA VAL A 249 -20.35 7.41 -4.05
C VAL A 249 -21.71 7.33 -3.35
N ALA A 250 -22.00 8.22 -2.40
CA ALA A 250 -23.29 8.30 -1.73
C ALA A 250 -24.43 8.58 -2.73
N ARG A 251 -24.19 9.52 -3.67
CA ARG A 251 -25.13 9.84 -4.77
C ARG A 251 -25.38 8.67 -5.69
N SER A 252 -24.32 7.97 -6.12
CA SER A 252 -24.45 6.87 -7.08
C SER A 252 -25.20 5.67 -6.49
N ARG A 253 -25.03 5.42 -5.19
CA ARG A 253 -25.75 4.37 -4.46
C ARG A 253 -27.25 4.65 -4.31
N LYS A 254 -27.70 5.89 -4.55
CA LYS A 254 -29.10 6.33 -4.42
C LYS A 254 -29.76 5.81 -3.13
N LYS A 255 -29.03 5.77 -2.01
CA LYS A 255 -29.66 5.40 -0.73
C LYS A 255 -30.79 6.40 -0.51
N THR A 256 -32.04 5.98 -0.38
CA THR A 256 -33.19 6.89 -0.35
C THR A 256 -33.75 7.08 1.06
N ASP A 257 -33.38 6.23 2.01
CA ASP A 257 -33.82 6.35 3.39
C ASP A 257 -32.77 7.08 4.23
N GLY A 258 -33.13 8.24 4.77
CA GLY A 258 -32.27 9.03 5.66
C GLY A 258 -31.87 8.34 6.97
N ASN A 259 -32.18 7.05 7.14
CA ASN A 259 -31.87 6.22 8.30
C ASN A 259 -30.60 5.38 8.13
N SER A 260 -30.04 5.31 6.92
CA SER A 260 -28.81 4.55 6.67
C SER A 260 -27.58 5.25 7.25
N GLU A 261 -26.74 4.51 7.97
CA GLU A 261 -25.37 4.94 8.30
C GLU A 261 -24.45 4.75 7.09
N GLU A 262 -23.63 5.76 6.82
CA GLU A 262 -22.51 5.66 5.90
C GLU A 262 -21.21 5.80 6.65
N VAL A 263 -20.33 4.81 6.46
CA VAL A 263 -19.00 4.79 7.04
C VAL A 263 -17.97 4.89 5.92
N PHE A 264 -17.10 5.88 6.02
CA PHE A 264 -15.92 6.03 5.19
C PHE A 264 -14.69 5.72 6.04
N VAL A 265 -13.83 4.84 5.54
CA VAL A 265 -12.64 4.38 6.24
C VAL A 265 -11.42 4.84 5.45
N THR A 266 -10.43 5.43 6.13
CA THR A 266 -9.20 5.89 5.48
C THR A 266 -7.97 5.55 6.30
N ALA A 267 -6.92 5.13 5.61
CA ALA A 267 -5.60 4.93 6.20
C ALA A 267 -4.91 6.28 6.42
N ILE A 268 -4.22 6.42 7.56
CA ILE A 268 -3.48 7.62 7.97
C ILE A 268 -2.06 7.20 8.33
N GLY A 269 -1.06 7.84 7.72
CA GLY A 269 0.33 7.60 8.08
C GLY A 269 0.66 8.04 9.50
N ALA A 270 1.36 7.18 10.26
CA ALA A 270 1.74 7.43 11.65
C ALA A 270 3.20 7.91 11.81
N ARG A 271 4.04 7.82 10.76
CA ARG A 271 5.49 8.19 10.81
C ARG A 271 5.79 9.62 11.26
N GLY A 272 4.88 10.57 11.01
CA GLY A 272 5.01 11.95 11.48
C GLY A 272 4.41 12.23 12.86
N LYS A 273 3.80 11.22 13.49
CA LYS A 273 3.01 11.36 14.73
C LYS A 273 3.57 10.55 15.90
N ILE A 274 4.37 9.54 15.59
CA ILE A 274 5.01 8.64 16.54
C ILE A 274 6.51 8.72 16.28
N PRO A 275 7.37 8.75 17.33
CA PRO A 275 8.81 8.79 17.16
C PRO A 275 9.32 7.45 16.62
N LEU A 276 9.29 7.30 15.30
CA LEU A 276 9.86 6.16 14.59
C LEU A 276 11.27 6.52 14.07
N PRO A 277 12.17 5.52 13.94
CA PRO A 277 13.48 5.72 13.33
C PRO A 277 13.35 6.32 11.93
N LYS A 278 14.33 7.16 11.58
CA LYS A 278 14.46 7.63 10.21
C LYS A 278 14.62 6.42 9.27
N GLY A 279 13.89 6.41 8.17
CA GLY A 279 13.88 5.27 7.24
C GLY A 279 13.12 4.05 7.75
N TYR A 280 12.26 4.17 8.78
CA TYR A 280 11.45 3.04 9.26
C TYR A 280 10.70 2.33 8.12
N PHE A 281 11.10 1.07 7.92
CA PHE A 281 10.59 0.20 6.87
C PHE A 281 9.65 -0.83 7.49
N GLY A 282 8.38 -0.84 7.10
CA GLY A 282 7.32 -1.61 7.77
C GLY A 282 5.98 -0.90 7.68
N ASN A 283 4.95 -1.42 8.33
CA ASN A 283 3.69 -0.69 8.47
C ASN A 283 3.77 0.33 9.61
N ALA A 284 3.34 1.56 9.34
CA ALA A 284 3.06 2.60 10.33
C ALA A 284 1.81 3.38 9.86
N ILE A 285 0.68 2.68 9.94
CA ILE A 285 -0.63 3.16 9.49
C ILE A 285 -1.60 3.10 10.67
N ASP A 286 -2.39 4.15 10.83
CA ASP A 286 -3.60 4.17 11.65
C ASP A 286 -4.84 4.26 10.74
N VAL A 287 -6.01 3.88 11.25
CA VAL A 287 -7.25 3.89 10.47
C VAL A 287 -8.24 4.87 11.08
N SER A 288 -8.70 5.83 10.27
CA SER A 288 -9.76 6.76 10.67
C SER A 288 -11.10 6.34 10.09
N TRP A 289 -12.11 6.39 10.95
CA TRP A 289 -13.49 6.05 10.65
C TRP A 289 -14.32 7.32 10.67
N LEU A 290 -14.93 7.64 9.53
CA LEU A 290 -15.83 8.76 9.37
C LEU A 290 -17.24 8.18 9.24
N CYS A 291 -18.09 8.38 10.26
CA CYS A 291 -19.47 7.93 10.23
C CYS A 291 -20.41 9.12 10.06
N MET A 292 -21.36 9.01 9.13
CA MET A 292 -22.42 9.98 8.93
C MET A 292 -23.78 9.27 8.92
N ARG A 293 -24.78 9.95 9.49
CA ARG A 293 -26.20 9.56 9.45
C ARG A 293 -26.97 10.56 8.62
N GLY A 294 -27.88 10.08 7.76
CA GLY A 294 -28.74 10.93 6.95
C GLY A 294 -28.36 10.98 5.48
N ARG A 295 -28.94 11.94 4.75
CA ARG A 295 -28.77 12.12 3.30
C ARG A 295 -27.39 12.69 2.95
N CYS A 296 -26.36 11.84 3.00
CA CYS A 296 -24.95 12.22 2.81
C CYS A 296 -24.67 12.93 1.47
N TRP A 297 -25.51 12.73 0.45
CA TRP A 297 -25.39 13.40 -0.85
C TRP A 297 -25.82 14.87 -0.88
N GLU A 298 -26.66 15.31 0.06
CA GLU A 298 -27.17 16.68 0.20
C GLU A 298 -26.29 17.54 1.11
N MET A 299 -25.37 16.91 1.85
CA MET A 299 -24.56 17.60 2.86
C MET A 299 -23.55 18.59 2.24
N GLY A 300 -23.38 19.72 2.92
CA GLY A 300 -22.35 20.72 2.64
C GLY A 300 -21.00 20.36 3.28
N TRP A 301 -20.03 21.24 3.13
CA TRP A 301 -18.68 21.02 3.69
C TRP A 301 -18.66 21.15 5.23
N ALA A 302 -19.60 21.89 5.82
CA ALA A 302 -19.70 22.08 7.27
C ALA A 302 -20.11 20.79 7.99
N GLU A 303 -21.09 20.06 7.44
CA GLU A 303 -21.56 18.79 7.97
C GLU A 303 -20.45 17.72 7.89
N LEU A 304 -19.73 17.64 6.77
CA LEU A 304 -18.57 16.75 6.61
C LEU A 304 -17.50 17.00 7.69
N ARG A 305 -17.24 18.26 8.03
CA ARG A 305 -16.29 18.62 9.10
C ARG A 305 -16.77 18.20 10.49
N SER A 306 -18.08 18.14 10.71
CA SER A 306 -18.67 17.76 12.00
C SER A 306 -18.69 16.24 12.22
N GLY A 307 -18.96 15.46 11.15
CA GLY A 307 -18.97 14.00 11.18
C GLY A 307 -17.60 13.39 11.47
N SER A 308 -16.52 14.02 10.98
CA SER A 308 -15.15 13.58 11.23
C SER A 308 -14.68 13.66 12.69
N ARG A 309 -15.41 14.38 13.54
CA ARG A 309 -15.06 14.53 14.97
C ARG A 309 -15.71 13.48 15.88
N ARG A 310 -16.66 12.67 15.39
CA ARG A 310 -17.57 11.89 16.26
C ARG A 310 -17.22 10.42 16.47
N PHE A 311 -16.22 9.84 15.79
CA PHE A 311 -15.95 8.40 15.90
C PHE A 311 -14.48 8.10 16.26
N LEU A 312 -14.22 7.99 17.57
CA LEU A 312 -13.09 7.24 18.12
C LEU A 312 -13.70 6.17 19.03
N PRO A 313 -13.56 4.86 18.72
CA PRO A 313 -14.04 3.83 19.61
C PRO A 313 -13.08 3.71 20.80
N GLY A 314 -13.53 4.16 21.97
CA GLY A 314 -12.86 3.86 23.24
C GLY A 314 -12.51 5.07 24.10
N LYS A 315 -13.41 5.36 25.05
CA LYS A 315 -13.23 6.13 26.30
C LYS A 315 -12.95 7.63 26.21
N GLY A 316 -14.01 8.38 26.51
CA GLY A 316 -13.98 9.53 27.41
C GLY A 316 -13.24 10.77 26.90
N ARG A 317 -14.02 11.76 26.45
CA ARG A 317 -13.65 13.18 26.28
C ARG A 317 -12.13 13.46 26.33
N ARG A 318 -11.47 13.35 25.18
CA ARG A 318 -10.32 14.20 24.89
C ARG A 318 -10.64 14.95 23.61
N ARG A 319 -10.81 16.27 23.74
CA ARG A 319 -10.81 17.18 22.60
C ARG A 319 -9.49 16.94 21.87
N LEU A 320 -9.56 16.40 20.67
CA LEU A 320 -8.45 16.41 19.73
C LEU A 320 -8.85 17.34 18.59
N CYS A 321 -8.21 18.51 18.57
CA CYS A 321 -8.07 19.27 17.34
C CYS A 321 -7.33 18.38 16.36
N TRP A 322 -7.96 18.09 15.22
CA TRP A 322 -7.24 17.58 14.07
C TRP A 322 -6.33 18.68 13.56
N VAL A 323 -5.02 18.47 13.68
CA VAL A 323 -4.02 19.14 12.84
C VAL A 323 -3.73 18.15 11.70
N PHE A 324 -4.01 18.59 10.48
CA PHE A 324 -3.53 17.93 9.26
C PHE A 324 -2.05 18.22 9.08
#